data_AF-A0A928VFY4-F1
#
_entry.id   AF-A0A928VFY4-F1
#
_cell.length_a   1.000
_cell.length_b   1.000
_cell.length_c   1.000
_cell.angle_alpha   90.00
_cell.angle_beta   90.00
_cell.angle_gamma   90.00
#
_symmetry.space_group_name_H-M   'P 1'
#
loop_
_entity.id
_entity.type
_entity.pdbx_description
1 polymer ?
#
loop_
_entity_poly.entity_id
_entity_poly.type
_entity_poly.pdbx_seq_one_letter_code
_entity_poly.pdbx_strand_id
1 'polypeptide(L)'
;MELAALCNTLLTVLEQFDETVLPLGLYACDDRVDATSRSKLQRQQEWRRGLAPYLEMQGYSVSKPRIEMKSDALGKLRGKHSTYRTEFHIPDFGLVNCTLIRFSKIKVRKYGSAYRVDIYEERAERWKEVDVSGHISELWKQPSLRTSHYIELVLLIGFDKAKNPLGQELLELQRDLKWEAKGVVYLTRIWQDKAERGFWVRLGVWARIVSNEQ
;
A
#
# COMPACT_ATOMS: atom_id res chain seq x y z
N MET A 1 13.57 -17.74 -5.62
CA MET A 1 12.10 -17.56 -5.47
C MET A 1 11.53 -16.94 -6.75
N GLU A 2 10.30 -17.23 -7.20
CA GLU A 2 9.69 -16.52 -8.35
C GLU A 2 9.08 -15.18 -7.90
N LEU A 3 9.10 -14.14 -8.75
CA LEU A 3 8.58 -12.79 -8.40
C LEU A 3 7.13 -12.85 -7.89
N ALA A 4 6.30 -13.72 -8.47
CA ALA A 4 4.92 -13.93 -8.04
C ALA A 4 4.83 -14.51 -6.61
N ALA A 5 5.78 -15.35 -6.21
CA ALA A 5 5.83 -15.91 -4.85
C ALA A 5 6.16 -14.82 -3.82
N LEU A 6 7.13 -13.94 -4.11
CA LEU A 6 7.40 -12.77 -3.27
C LEU A 6 6.15 -11.90 -3.09
N CYS A 7 5.48 -11.57 -4.20
CA CYS A 7 4.27 -10.76 -4.19
C CYS A 7 3.16 -11.41 -3.34
N ASN A 8 2.90 -12.71 -3.52
CA ASN A 8 1.92 -13.45 -2.72
C ASN A 8 2.26 -13.48 -1.23
N THR A 9 3.53 -13.63 -0.87
CA THR A 9 3.99 -13.58 0.52
C THR A 9 3.70 -12.22 1.14
N LEU A 10 4.08 -11.12 0.46
CA LEU A 10 3.82 -9.76 0.96
C LEU A 10 2.32 -9.49 1.16
N LEU A 11 1.47 -9.93 0.23
CA LEU A 11 0.02 -9.83 0.37
C LEU A 11 -0.51 -10.63 1.57
N THR A 12 0.02 -11.84 1.79
CA THR A 12 -0.37 -12.69 2.93
C THR A 12 0.00 -12.06 4.27
N VAL A 13 1.19 -11.46 4.37
CA VAL A 13 1.65 -10.80 5.59
C VAL A 13 0.76 -9.60 5.93
N LEU A 14 0.39 -8.80 4.94
CA LEU A 14 -0.50 -7.66 5.15
C LEU A 14 -1.91 -8.11 5.57
N GLU A 15 -2.43 -9.18 4.95
CA GLU A 15 -3.71 -9.78 5.35
C GLU A 15 -3.66 -10.26 6.81
N GLN A 16 -2.65 -11.04 7.19
CA GLN A 16 -2.44 -11.49 8.59
C GLN A 16 -2.27 -10.33 9.57
N PHE A 17 -1.57 -9.27 9.16
CA PHE A 17 -1.42 -8.07 9.97
C PHE A 17 -2.77 -7.39 10.24
N ASP A 18 -3.64 -7.29 9.24
CA ASP A 18 -4.99 -6.73 9.38
C ASP A 18 -5.82 -7.51 10.41
N GLU A 19 -5.67 -8.84 10.44
CA GLU A 19 -6.38 -9.74 11.35
C GLU A 19 -5.91 -9.63 12.79
N THR A 20 -4.60 -9.47 13.00
CA THR A 20 -3.97 -9.56 14.32
C THR A 20 -3.95 -8.22 15.06
N VAL A 21 -4.09 -7.11 14.35
CA VAL A 21 -3.96 -5.77 14.92
C VAL A 21 -5.32 -5.07 15.01
N LEU A 22 -6.15 -5.46 15.98
CA LEU A 22 -7.39 -4.75 16.29
C LEU A 22 -7.16 -3.65 17.35
N PRO A 23 -7.88 -2.51 17.30
CA PRO A 23 -8.96 -2.16 16.39
C PRO A 23 -8.51 -1.34 15.17
N LEU A 24 -7.20 -1.21 14.91
CA LEU A 24 -6.65 -0.26 13.92
C LEU A 24 -6.34 -0.86 12.55
N GLY A 25 -5.91 -2.13 12.49
CA GLY A 25 -5.51 -2.90 11.31
C GLY A 25 -4.82 -2.08 10.20
N LEU A 26 -5.10 -2.39 8.94
CA LEU A 26 -4.57 -1.66 7.77
C LEU A 26 -5.28 -0.31 7.50
N TYR A 27 -6.39 -0.05 8.18
CA TYR A 27 -7.37 0.99 7.81
C TYR A 27 -7.33 2.22 8.72
N ALA A 28 -6.61 2.18 9.85
CA ALA A 28 -6.57 3.31 10.77
C ALA A 28 -5.78 4.52 10.24
N CYS A 29 -6.51 5.62 10.08
CA CYS A 29 -5.98 6.93 10.46
C CYS A 29 -6.23 7.07 11.96
N ASP A 30 -5.15 7.26 12.71
CA ASP A 30 -5.16 7.40 14.17
C ASP A 30 -5.72 8.77 14.59
N ASP A 31 -6.96 9.07 14.18
CA ASP A 31 -7.62 10.34 14.48
C ASP A 31 -8.27 10.32 15.87
N ARG A 32 -8.31 9.16 16.57
CA ARG A 32 -9.15 8.99 17.77
C ARG A 32 -8.62 8.08 18.91
N VAL A 33 -7.36 7.63 18.90
CA VAL A 33 -6.79 7.05 20.13
C VAL A 33 -6.25 8.19 20.98
N ASP A 34 -7.15 8.71 21.82
CA ASP A 34 -6.98 9.75 22.84
C ASP A 34 -6.28 11.04 22.40
N ALA A 35 -7.02 12.15 22.48
CA ALA A 35 -6.54 13.52 22.34
C ALA A 35 -5.61 13.96 23.50
N THR A 36 -4.86 13.03 24.09
CA THR A 36 -3.78 13.29 25.04
C THR A 36 -2.46 13.34 24.27
N SER A 37 -2.05 14.57 23.97
CA SER A 37 -0.68 14.97 23.65
C SER A 37 0.14 14.11 22.65
N ARG A 38 0.29 14.65 21.42
CA ARG A 38 1.45 14.43 20.53
C ARG A 38 1.61 13.03 19.89
N SER A 39 0.61 12.15 19.85
CA SER A 39 0.70 10.95 19.00
C SER A 39 0.69 11.36 17.53
N LYS A 40 1.88 11.50 16.93
CA LYS A 40 2.02 11.71 15.48
C LYS A 40 1.41 10.50 14.78
N LEU A 41 0.46 10.75 13.87
CA LEU A 41 -0.04 9.78 12.87
C LEU A 41 1.08 8.80 12.49
N GLN A 42 0.96 7.53 12.86
CA GLN A 42 1.88 6.51 12.42
C GLN A 42 1.57 6.18 10.95
N ARG A 43 1.99 7.08 10.04
CA ARG A 43 1.74 7.02 8.58
C ARG A 43 2.34 5.80 7.86
N GLN A 44 2.93 4.87 8.60
CA GLN A 44 3.75 3.76 8.12
C GLN A 44 3.53 2.50 8.96
N GLN A 45 2.37 2.35 9.62
CA GLN A 45 2.12 1.21 10.52
C GLN A 45 2.15 -0.12 9.77
N GLU A 46 1.71 -0.14 8.51
CA GLU A 46 1.67 -1.29 7.62
C GLU A 46 3.09 -1.80 7.38
N TRP A 47 4.05 -0.88 7.23
CA TRP A 47 5.48 -1.21 7.19
C TRP A 47 6.03 -1.56 8.57
N ARG A 48 5.90 -0.66 9.56
CA ARG A 48 6.58 -0.75 10.85
C ARG A 48 6.09 -1.91 11.72
N ARG A 49 4.83 -2.30 11.59
CA ARG A 49 4.18 -3.31 12.43
C ARG A 49 3.78 -4.56 11.67
N GLY A 50 3.69 -4.50 10.34
CA GLY A 50 3.36 -5.65 9.49
C GLY A 50 4.58 -6.15 8.72
N LEU A 51 4.92 -5.47 7.62
CA LEU A 51 5.92 -5.96 6.66
C LEU A 51 7.35 -6.02 7.21
N ALA A 52 7.86 -4.95 7.81
CA ALA A 52 9.26 -4.90 8.23
C ALA A 52 9.60 -5.95 9.30
N PRO A 53 8.81 -6.11 10.39
CA PRO A 53 9.07 -7.17 11.36
C PRO A 53 9.07 -8.56 10.74
N TYR A 54 8.15 -8.85 9.82
CA TYR A 54 8.13 -10.14 9.12
C TYR A 54 9.39 -10.34 8.29
N LEU A 55 9.79 -9.34 7.50
CA LEU A 55 11.01 -9.42 6.66
C LEU A 55 12.27 -9.60 7.52
N GLU A 56 12.38 -8.89 8.65
CA GLU A 56 13.46 -9.04 9.62
C GLU A 56 13.49 -10.45 10.22
N MET A 57 12.33 -11.04 10.55
CA MET A 57 12.23 -12.43 11.03
C MET A 57 12.70 -13.45 9.99
N GLN A 58 12.55 -13.15 8.70
CA GLN A 58 13.08 -13.97 7.60
C GLN A 58 14.58 -13.74 7.34
N GLY A 59 15.24 -12.88 8.13
CA GLY A 59 16.66 -12.54 7.98
C GLY A 59 16.95 -11.51 6.88
N TYR A 60 15.93 -10.80 6.39
CA TYR A 60 16.10 -9.77 5.37
C TYR A 60 16.48 -8.42 5.97
N SER A 61 17.32 -7.67 5.26
CA SER A 61 17.70 -6.32 5.67
C SER A 61 16.65 -5.33 5.20
N VAL A 62 16.11 -4.53 6.12
CA VAL A 62 15.05 -3.54 5.85
C VAL A 62 15.56 -2.12 6.11
N SER A 63 15.25 -1.20 5.19
CA SER A 63 15.54 0.21 5.35
C SER A 63 14.40 0.95 6.05
N LYS A 64 14.70 2.15 6.55
CA LYS A 64 13.66 3.06 7.05
C LYS A 64 12.88 3.67 5.89
N PRO A 65 11.54 3.66 5.93
CA PRO A 65 10.71 4.20 4.85
C PRO A 65 10.85 5.72 4.75
N ARG A 66 11.05 6.22 3.51
CA ARG A 66 11.10 7.63 3.14
C ARG A 66 9.71 8.08 2.68
N ILE A 67 9.17 9.12 3.32
CA ILE A 67 7.86 9.68 2.95
C ILE A 67 8.06 10.58 1.73
N GLU A 68 7.37 10.28 0.62
CA GLU A 68 7.30 11.18 -0.53
C GLU A 68 6.09 12.09 -0.37
N MET A 69 6.32 13.36 -0.04
CA MET A 69 5.26 14.36 -0.01
C MET A 69 5.32 15.18 -1.30
N LYS A 70 4.35 15.02 -2.20
CA LYS A 70 4.19 15.92 -3.34
C LYS A 70 3.51 17.20 -2.88
N SER A 71 4.19 18.35 -3.01
CA SER A 71 3.56 19.66 -2.92
C SER A 71 2.76 19.93 -4.20
N ASP A 72 1.66 20.67 -4.10
CA ASP A 72 1.04 21.23 -5.30
C ASP A 72 1.89 22.38 -5.88
N ALA A 73 1.49 22.88 -7.06
CA ALA A 73 2.13 24.02 -7.72
C ALA A 73 2.16 25.31 -6.87
N LEU A 74 1.41 25.33 -5.75
CA LEU A 74 1.34 26.44 -4.80
C LEU A 74 2.14 26.15 -3.51
N GLY A 75 2.94 25.08 -3.48
CA GLY A 75 3.76 24.71 -2.33
C GLY A 75 2.96 24.13 -1.15
N LYS A 76 1.65 23.90 -1.29
CA LYS A 76 0.83 23.31 -0.24
C LYS A 76 1.03 21.80 -0.23
N LEU A 77 1.36 21.26 0.94
CA LEU A 77 1.48 19.83 1.18
C LEU A 77 0.11 19.17 0.99
N ARG A 78 -0.05 18.33 -0.04
CA ARG A 78 -1.26 17.54 -0.24
C ARG A 78 -1.23 16.32 0.69
N GLY A 79 -1.71 16.49 1.92
CA GLY A 79 -1.75 15.43 2.94
C GLY A 79 -2.81 14.33 2.74
N LYS A 80 -3.30 14.09 1.52
CA LYS A 80 -4.54 13.30 1.33
C LYS A 80 -4.34 11.81 1.06
N HIS A 81 -3.24 11.41 0.40
CA HIS A 81 -2.85 10.00 0.27
C HIS A 81 -1.53 9.79 0.99
N SER A 82 -1.42 8.69 1.74
CA SER A 82 -0.16 8.34 2.40
C SER A 82 0.61 7.44 1.44
N THR A 83 1.53 8.05 0.69
CA THR A 83 2.52 7.32 -0.10
C THR A 83 3.86 7.40 0.59
N TYR A 84 4.56 6.27 0.67
CA TYR A 84 5.96 6.25 1.08
C TYR A 84 6.71 5.19 0.30
N ARG A 85 8.02 5.42 0.15
CA ARG A 85 8.96 4.47 -0.46
C ARG A 85 9.80 3.83 0.62
N THR A 86 10.14 2.57 0.42
CA THR A 86 11.02 1.81 1.30
C THR A 86 11.86 0.86 0.46
N GLU A 87 12.93 0.37 1.07
CA GLU A 87 13.89 -0.50 0.41
C GLU A 87 14.18 -1.68 1.33
N PHE A 88 14.33 -2.86 0.76
CA PHE A 88 14.77 -4.05 1.49
C PHE A 88 15.59 -4.96 0.59
N HIS A 89 16.45 -5.77 1.18
CA HIS A 89 17.33 -6.67 0.45
C HIS A 89 16.93 -8.13 0.68
N ILE A 90 16.67 -8.85 -0.41
CA ILE A 90 16.41 -10.29 -0.39
C ILE A 90 17.60 -11.02 -1.05
N PRO A 91 18.15 -12.07 -0.43
CA PRO A 91 19.28 -12.81 -1.01
C PRO A 91 19.08 -13.26 -2.46
N ASP A 92 17.89 -13.75 -2.81
CA ASP A 92 17.54 -14.25 -4.15
C ASP A 92 17.38 -13.16 -5.22
N PHE A 93 17.13 -11.91 -4.82
CA PHE A 93 16.68 -10.83 -5.73
C PHE A 93 17.49 -9.53 -5.63
N GLY A 94 18.35 -9.41 -4.63
CA GLY A 94 19.07 -8.18 -4.34
C GLY A 94 18.17 -7.10 -3.73
N LEU A 95 18.37 -5.86 -4.19
CA LEU A 95 17.63 -4.69 -3.73
C LEU A 95 16.20 -4.70 -4.26
N VAL A 96 15.25 -4.43 -3.37
CA VAL A 96 13.84 -4.28 -3.68
C VAL A 96 13.38 -2.88 -3.27
N ASN A 97 12.98 -2.09 -4.26
CA ASN A 97 12.37 -0.78 -4.08
C ASN A 97 10.86 -0.96 -4.01
N CYS A 98 10.24 -0.47 -2.94
CA CYS A 98 8.82 -0.66 -2.69
C CYS A 98 8.14 0.68 -2.42
N THR A 99 7.20 1.03 -3.28
CA THR A 99 6.28 2.14 -3.08
C THR A 99 4.99 1.61 -2.48
N LEU A 100 4.61 2.06 -1.29
CA LEU A 100 3.31 1.75 -0.69
C LEU A 100 2.37 2.95 -0.81
N ILE A 101 1.22 2.73 -1.41
CA ILE A 101 0.16 3.72 -1.65
C ILE A 101 -1.07 3.30 -0.85
N ARG A 102 -1.52 4.19 0.04
CA ARG A 102 -2.72 3.97 0.83
C ARG A 102 -3.84 4.92 0.42
N PHE A 103 -4.96 4.33 0.02
CA PHE A 103 -6.24 5.03 -0.07
C PHE A 103 -7.01 4.78 1.21
N SER A 104 -6.90 5.68 2.18
CA SER A 104 -7.79 5.62 3.34
C SER A 104 -8.17 7.01 3.85
N LYS A 105 -9.49 7.23 3.84
CA LYS A 105 -10.21 7.84 4.95
C LYS A 105 -11.47 7.01 5.22
N ILE A 106 -11.30 5.74 5.63
CA ILE A 106 -12.38 5.08 6.35
C ILE A 106 -12.19 5.46 7.82
N LYS A 107 -13.04 6.35 8.32
CA LYS A 107 -13.07 6.69 9.74
C LYS A 107 -13.81 5.55 10.44
N VAL A 108 -13.18 4.91 11.41
CA VAL A 108 -13.83 3.91 12.28
C VAL A 108 -14.06 4.55 13.63
N ARG A 109 -15.28 4.43 14.17
CA ARG A 109 -15.66 4.95 15.49
C ARG A 109 -16.00 3.81 16.44
N LYS A 110 -15.70 4.02 17.73
CA LYS A 110 -16.14 3.14 18.81
C LYS A 110 -17.56 3.50 19.22
N TYR A 111 -18.43 2.50 19.29
CA TYR A 111 -19.82 2.58 19.73
C TYR A 111 -20.03 1.54 20.83
N GLY A 112 -19.98 1.96 22.10
CA GLY A 112 -20.00 1.04 23.24
C GLY A 112 -18.82 0.06 23.19
N SER A 113 -19.11 -1.23 23.08
CA SER A 113 -18.13 -2.31 22.95
C SER A 113 -17.71 -2.62 21.51
N ALA A 114 -18.35 -2.04 20.49
CA ALA A 114 -18.11 -2.35 19.09
C ALA A 114 -17.40 -1.21 18.34
N TYR A 115 -16.75 -1.53 17.23
CA TYR A 115 -16.19 -0.57 16.27
C TYR A 115 -17.01 -0.60 14.98
N ARG A 116 -17.26 0.54 14.34
CA ARG A 116 -18.00 0.62 13.06
C ARG A 116 -17.47 1.74 12.17
N VAL A 117 -17.60 1.58 10.86
CA VAL A 117 -17.31 2.65 9.88
C VAL A 117 -18.24 3.84 10.11
N ASP A 118 -17.67 5.04 10.04
CA ASP A 118 -18.39 6.31 10.10
C ASP A 118 -19.43 6.38 8.96
N ILE A 119 -20.63 6.84 9.30
CA ILE A 119 -21.73 6.96 8.35
C ILE A 119 -21.48 8.10 7.36
N TYR A 120 -20.71 9.12 7.75
CA TYR A 120 -20.36 10.26 6.90
C TYR A 120 -19.02 10.01 6.19
N GLU A 121 -19.05 9.25 5.10
CA GLU A 121 -17.89 9.02 4.24
C GLU A 121 -17.64 10.22 3.29
N GLU A 122 -16.45 10.79 3.34
CA GLU A 122 -15.97 11.70 2.30
C GLU A 122 -15.51 10.90 1.06
N ARG A 123 -16.45 10.58 0.15
CA ARG A 123 -16.14 9.84 -1.08
C ARG A 123 -15.22 10.58 -2.05
N ALA A 124 -15.15 11.91 -1.97
CA ALA A 124 -14.36 12.76 -2.86
C ALA A 124 -12.83 12.51 -2.75
N GLU A 125 -12.37 11.81 -1.71
CA GLU A 125 -10.94 11.51 -1.50
C GLU A 125 -10.62 10.01 -1.66
N ARG A 126 -11.56 9.21 -2.17
CA ARG A 126 -11.45 7.74 -2.23
C ARG A 126 -10.44 7.24 -3.27
N TRP A 127 -10.28 7.96 -4.37
CA TRP A 127 -9.44 7.56 -5.49
C TRP A 127 -8.90 8.78 -6.24
N LYS A 128 -7.63 8.72 -6.65
CA LYS A 128 -7.01 9.67 -7.57
C LYS A 128 -6.17 8.91 -8.57
N GLU A 129 -6.77 8.68 -9.72
CA GLU A 129 -6.19 7.91 -10.80
C GLU A 129 -4.77 8.37 -11.17
N VAL A 130 -4.54 9.69 -11.25
CA VAL A 130 -3.23 10.28 -11.60
C VAL A 130 -2.13 9.87 -10.61
N ASP A 131 -2.44 9.74 -9.32
CA ASP A 131 -1.44 9.39 -8.31
C ASP A 131 -1.06 7.91 -8.43
N VAL A 132 -2.02 7.03 -8.66
CA VAL A 132 -1.78 5.57 -8.82
C VAL A 132 -1.15 5.25 -10.16
N SER A 133 -1.74 5.75 -11.25
CA SER A 133 -1.24 5.54 -12.61
C SER A 133 0.19 6.04 -12.76
N GLY A 134 0.53 7.17 -12.13
CA GLY A 134 1.90 7.69 -12.08
C GLY A 134 2.87 6.66 -11.51
N HIS A 135 2.62 6.17 -10.29
CA HIS A 135 3.50 5.20 -9.64
C HIS A 135 3.59 3.86 -10.38
N ILE A 136 2.47 3.35 -10.89
CA ILE A 136 2.46 2.10 -11.68
C ILE A 136 3.27 2.32 -12.97
N SER A 137 3.09 3.44 -13.65
CA SER A 137 3.79 3.74 -14.91
C SER A 137 5.31 3.84 -14.75
N GLU A 138 5.79 4.29 -13.58
CA GLU A 138 7.22 4.35 -13.31
C GLU A 138 7.88 2.95 -13.28
N LEU A 139 7.12 1.86 -13.07
CA LEU A 139 7.65 0.49 -13.14
C LEU A 139 8.27 0.15 -14.51
N TRP A 140 7.91 0.89 -15.56
CA TRP A 140 8.46 0.69 -16.89
C TRP A 140 8.97 1.95 -17.59
N LYS A 141 9.07 3.05 -16.86
CA LYS A 141 9.85 4.21 -17.30
C LYS A 141 11.27 4.03 -16.78
N GLN A 142 12.24 4.34 -17.63
CA GLN A 142 13.63 3.95 -17.48
C GLN A 142 14.24 4.22 -16.09
N PRO A 143 15.08 3.33 -15.55
CA PRO A 143 15.80 3.53 -14.29
C PRO A 143 16.69 4.76 -14.31
N SER A 144 16.64 5.57 -13.26
CA SER A 144 17.72 6.52 -12.91
C SER A 144 18.82 5.89 -12.05
N LEU A 145 18.69 4.60 -11.69
CA LEU A 145 19.59 3.89 -10.79
C LEU A 145 20.58 2.99 -11.56
N ARG A 146 21.88 3.15 -11.26
CA ARG A 146 23.02 2.47 -11.88
C ARG A 146 23.26 1.04 -11.37
N THR A 147 22.31 0.44 -10.65
CA THR A 147 22.46 -0.93 -10.12
C THR A 147 22.10 -1.97 -11.17
N SER A 148 22.84 -3.07 -11.20
CA SER A 148 22.81 -4.05 -12.29
C SER A 148 21.47 -4.78 -12.39
N HIS A 149 20.85 -5.14 -11.26
CA HIS A 149 19.58 -5.87 -11.18
C HIS A 149 18.84 -5.51 -9.88
N TYR A 150 17.57 -5.13 -9.95
CA TYR A 150 16.73 -4.83 -8.79
C TYR A 150 15.24 -5.05 -9.07
N ILE A 151 14.41 -5.10 -8.04
CA ILE A 151 12.95 -5.20 -8.17
C ILE A 151 12.29 -3.86 -7.84
N GLU A 152 11.34 -3.44 -8.66
CA GLU A 152 10.41 -2.36 -8.33
C GLU A 152 9.02 -2.93 -8.00
N LEU A 153 8.46 -2.47 -6.88
CA LEU A 153 7.15 -2.87 -6.36
C LEU A 153 6.28 -1.65 -6.10
N VAL A 154 5.00 -1.74 -6.48
CA VAL A 154 3.95 -0.83 -6.02
C VAL A 154 2.91 -1.65 -5.25
N LEU A 155 2.75 -1.35 -3.97
CA LEU A 155 1.71 -1.90 -3.11
C LEU A 155 0.58 -0.89 -2.95
N LEU A 156 -0.64 -1.33 -3.19
CA LEU A 156 -1.86 -0.55 -3.05
C LEU A 156 -2.73 -1.16 -1.97
N ILE A 157 -3.21 -0.33 -1.05
CA ILE A 157 -4.19 -0.70 -0.04
C ILE A 157 -5.43 0.18 -0.23
N GLY A 158 -6.58 -0.46 -0.47
CA GLY A 158 -7.87 0.20 -0.67
C GLY A 158 -9.00 -0.44 0.11
N PHE A 159 -10.04 0.33 0.39
CA PHE A 159 -11.16 -0.09 1.22
C PHE A 159 -12.50 0.49 0.72
N ASP A 160 -13.58 -0.26 0.89
CA ASP A 160 -14.94 0.19 0.52
C ASP A 160 -16.00 -0.65 1.26
N LYS A 161 -17.19 -0.10 1.47
CA LYS A 161 -18.38 -0.87 1.88
C LYS A 161 -18.81 -1.89 0.82
N ALA A 162 -18.56 -1.59 -0.47
CA ALA A 162 -18.83 -2.51 -1.56
C ALA A 162 -17.89 -3.72 -1.53
N LYS A 163 -18.38 -4.88 -2.00
CA LYS A 163 -17.61 -6.14 -2.04
C LYS A 163 -16.34 -6.09 -2.89
N ASN A 164 -16.22 -5.09 -3.76
CA ASN A 164 -15.12 -4.96 -4.71
C ASN A 164 -14.48 -3.56 -4.64
N PRO A 165 -13.73 -3.24 -3.57
CA PRO A 165 -13.10 -1.93 -3.40
C PRO A 165 -12.18 -1.61 -4.56
N LEU A 166 -12.28 -0.40 -5.12
CA LEU A 166 -11.45 0.07 -6.26
C LEU A 166 -11.57 -0.84 -7.52
N GLY A 167 -12.65 -1.62 -7.60
CA GLY A 167 -12.90 -2.60 -8.66
C GLY A 167 -12.81 -2.02 -10.06
N GLN A 168 -13.64 -1.00 -10.29
CA GLN A 168 -13.79 -0.35 -11.60
C GLN A 168 -12.55 0.48 -11.92
N GLU A 169 -12.04 1.19 -10.93
CA GLU A 169 -10.88 2.07 -11.06
C GLU A 169 -9.62 1.30 -11.49
N LEU A 170 -9.39 0.09 -10.97
CA LEU A 170 -8.27 -0.75 -11.40
C LEU A 170 -8.48 -1.38 -12.79
N LEU A 171 -9.73 -1.66 -13.18
CA LEU A 171 -10.03 -2.15 -14.54
C LEU A 171 -9.77 -1.07 -15.59
N GLU A 172 -10.15 0.18 -15.30
CA GLU A 172 -9.86 1.34 -16.14
C GLU A 172 -8.36 1.55 -16.28
N LEU A 173 -7.63 1.54 -15.17
CA LEU A 173 -6.17 1.63 -15.21
C LEU A 173 -5.52 0.50 -16.02
N GLN A 174 -6.04 -0.73 -15.94
CA GLN A 174 -5.49 -1.85 -16.72
C GLN A 174 -5.69 -1.64 -18.22
N ARG A 175 -6.87 -1.17 -18.62
CA ARG A 175 -7.18 -0.86 -20.02
C ARG A 175 -6.23 0.21 -20.57
N ASP A 176 -5.94 1.21 -19.75
CA ASP A 176 -5.22 2.42 -20.18
C ASP A 176 -3.70 2.21 -20.14
N LEU A 177 -3.16 1.51 -19.13
CA LEU A 177 -1.72 1.30 -18.94
C LEU A 177 -1.20 -0.01 -19.56
N LYS A 178 -2.05 -1.05 -19.67
CA LYS A 178 -1.71 -2.37 -20.24
C LYS A 178 -0.43 -2.97 -19.63
N TRP A 179 -0.31 -2.96 -18.30
CA TRP A 179 0.95 -3.28 -17.61
C TRP A 179 1.43 -4.73 -17.83
N GLU A 180 0.53 -5.68 -18.06
CA GLU A 180 0.90 -7.07 -18.37
C GLU A 180 1.73 -7.15 -19.66
N ALA A 181 1.35 -6.39 -20.69
CA ALA A 181 2.11 -6.28 -21.93
C ALA A 181 3.47 -5.57 -21.75
N LYS A 182 3.70 -4.96 -20.58
CA LYS A 182 4.97 -4.34 -20.17
C LYS A 182 5.83 -5.26 -19.29
N GLY A 183 5.43 -6.53 -19.13
CA GLY A 183 6.15 -7.50 -18.31
C GLY A 183 6.01 -7.25 -16.81
N VAL A 184 4.95 -6.54 -16.39
CA VAL A 184 4.65 -6.30 -14.97
C VAL A 184 3.75 -7.40 -14.45
N VAL A 185 4.16 -8.04 -13.36
CA VAL A 185 3.33 -8.97 -12.60
C VAL A 185 2.34 -8.16 -11.77
N TYR A 186 1.06 -8.49 -11.86
CA TYR A 186 0.01 -7.92 -11.02
C TYR A 186 -0.71 -9.03 -10.25
N LEU A 187 -0.74 -8.92 -8.92
CA LEU A 187 -1.53 -9.79 -8.05
C LEU A 187 -2.45 -8.95 -7.16
N THR A 188 -3.59 -9.52 -6.78
CA THR A 188 -4.55 -8.86 -5.91
C THR A 188 -5.18 -9.83 -4.92
N ARG A 189 -5.58 -9.30 -3.76
CA ARG A 189 -6.40 -10.01 -2.77
C ARG A 189 -7.54 -9.12 -2.30
N ILE A 190 -8.67 -9.74 -2.04
CA ILE A 190 -9.87 -9.08 -1.55
C ILE A 190 -10.46 -9.93 -0.43
N TRP A 191 -10.77 -9.30 0.69
CA TRP A 191 -11.46 -9.95 1.80
C TRP A 191 -12.46 -9.00 2.46
N GLN A 192 -13.46 -9.57 3.10
CA GLN A 192 -14.33 -8.83 4.00
C GLN A 192 -13.57 -8.59 5.31
N ASP A 193 -13.72 -7.41 5.88
CA ASP A 193 -13.17 -7.13 7.20
C ASP A 193 -13.55 -8.21 8.22
N LYS A 194 -12.53 -8.87 8.80
CA LYS A 194 -12.70 -9.96 9.78
C LYS A 194 -13.19 -9.48 11.15
N ALA A 195 -13.13 -8.19 11.44
CA ALA A 195 -13.69 -7.61 12.66
C ALA A 195 -15.11 -7.03 12.46
N GLU A 196 -15.78 -7.39 11.37
CA GLU A 196 -17.20 -7.12 11.12
C GLU A 196 -17.62 -5.63 11.16
N ARG A 197 -16.71 -4.72 10.84
CA ARG A 197 -16.97 -3.26 10.86
C ARG A 197 -17.71 -2.77 9.62
N GLY A 198 -17.97 -3.67 8.66
CA GLY A 198 -18.88 -3.45 7.53
C GLY A 198 -18.22 -2.92 6.26
N PHE A 199 -16.98 -3.31 5.98
CA PHE A 199 -16.28 -2.97 4.74
C PHE A 199 -15.46 -4.15 4.21
N TRP A 200 -14.93 -3.97 3.00
CA TRP A 200 -14.06 -4.89 2.29
C TRP A 200 -12.71 -4.21 2.07
N VAL A 201 -11.67 -5.03 2.09
CA VAL A 201 -10.28 -4.63 1.82
C VAL A 201 -9.90 -5.15 0.45
N ARG A 202 -9.15 -4.34 -0.32
CA ARG A 202 -8.42 -4.79 -1.50
C ARG A 202 -6.94 -4.44 -1.35
N LEU A 203 -6.09 -5.43 -1.58
CA LEU A 203 -4.67 -5.22 -1.84
C LEU A 203 -4.37 -5.42 -3.33
N GLY A 204 -3.49 -4.60 -3.87
CA GLY A 204 -2.89 -4.79 -5.19
C GLY A 204 -1.37 -4.70 -5.10
N VAL A 205 -0.68 -5.56 -5.82
CA VAL A 205 0.79 -5.50 -5.97
C VAL A 205 1.14 -5.55 -7.44
N TRP A 206 1.86 -4.55 -7.91
CA TRP A 206 2.51 -4.53 -9.21
C TRP A 206 4.01 -4.69 -9.00
N ALA A 207 4.64 -5.56 -9.76
CA ALA A 207 6.04 -5.89 -9.59
C ALA A 207 6.73 -6.11 -10.94
N ARG A 208 7.98 -5.65 -11.03
CA ARG A 208 8.83 -5.89 -12.20
C ARG A 208 10.27 -6.10 -11.79
N ILE A 209 10.93 -7.05 -12.45
CA ILE A 209 12.40 -7.16 -12.41
C ILE A 209 12.98 -6.14 -13.38
N VAL A 210 13.86 -5.30 -12.87
CA VAL A 210 14.61 -4.32 -13.65
C VAL A 210 16.04 -4.81 -13.78
N SER A 211 16.39 -5.23 -15.00
CA SER A 211 17.74 -5.59 -15.39
C SER A 211 18.35 -4.44 -16.19
N ASN A 212 19.49 -3.93 -15.75
CA ASN A 212 20.32 -3.07 -16.59
C ASN A 212 21.14 -4.00 -17.50
N GLU A 213 20.54 -4.45 -18.60
CA GLU A 213 21.33 -4.95 -19.73
C GLU A 213 21.87 -3.73 -20.48
N GLN A 214 23.16 -3.45 -20.29
CA GLN A 214 23.99 -2.69 -21.23
C GLN A 214 24.90 -3.65 -21.96
#